data_AF-A0A1Q3AQJ1-F1
#
_entry.id   AF-A0A1Q3AQJ1-F1
#
_cell.length_a   1.000
_cell.length_b   1.000
_cell.length_c   1.000
_cell.angle_alpha   90.00
_cell.angle_beta   90.00
_cell.angle_gamma   90.00
#
_symmetry.space_group_name_H-M   'P 1'
#
loop_
_entity.id
_entity.type
_entity.pdbx_description
1 polymer ?
#
loop_
_entity_poly.entity_id
_entity_poly.type
_entity_poly.pdbx_seq_one_letter_code
_entity_poly.pdbx_strand_id
1 'polypeptide(L)'
;AVEVACMIDTGELETGRSANQLTLQRASDTRWSSHLNSITSLMRMFHATDIHVAAIDSQLQELNSRFDENMVELLILSSALDPKDSFKSFSVDKICSLVSIFYPEDFTEQEQIRLPYELQHYVVDIFQHSNFGSIFTLSELCQRLVETRKAVIYPLVDKLIRLVLTFPVSTATAERAFSTMNIIKNKIRSKIDDDYLRSSLVLYIEREIVEKITTDAIIDDFCTIKERRV
;
A
#
# COMPACT_ATOMS: atom_id res chain seq x y z
N ALA A 1 -74.03 6.00 -37.21
CA ALA A 1 -75.19 5.60 -36.38
C ALA A 1 -75.55 4.14 -36.61
N VAL A 2 -75.76 3.70 -37.86
CA VAL A 2 -76.08 2.29 -38.20
C VAL A 2 -74.93 1.33 -37.85
N GLU A 3 -73.68 1.73 -38.07
CA GLU A 3 -72.49 0.92 -37.78
C GLU A 3 -72.30 0.64 -36.28
N VAL A 4 -72.52 1.65 -35.44
CA VAL A 4 -72.42 1.53 -33.97
C VAL A 4 -73.56 0.65 -33.41
N ALA A 5 -74.76 0.72 -33.99
CA ALA A 5 -75.86 -0.14 -33.59
C ALA A 5 -75.61 -1.62 -33.97
N CYS A 6 -75.02 -1.86 -35.14
CA CYS A 6 -74.65 -3.21 -35.59
C CYS A 6 -73.60 -3.86 -34.68
N MET A 7 -72.59 -3.09 -34.24
CA MET A 7 -71.52 -3.57 -33.35
C MET A 7 -71.97 -3.86 -31.91
N ILE A 8 -73.09 -3.27 -31.47
CA ILE A 8 -73.71 -3.59 -30.18
C ILE A 8 -74.50 -4.90 -30.30
N ASP A 9 -75.20 -5.10 -31.42
CA ASP A 9 -75.99 -6.33 -31.67
C ASP A 9 -75.11 -7.57 -31.94
N THR A 10 -73.90 -7.41 -32.48
CA THR A 10 -72.93 -8.51 -32.66
C THR A 10 -72.15 -8.87 -31.38
N GLY A 11 -72.33 -8.11 -30.30
CA GLY A 11 -71.65 -8.33 -29.02
C GLY A 11 -70.20 -7.85 -28.97
N GLU A 12 -69.75 -7.05 -29.95
CA GLU A 12 -68.38 -6.49 -29.99
C GLU A 12 -68.19 -5.27 -29.06
N LEU A 13 -69.29 -4.61 -28.66
CA LEU A 13 -69.27 -3.48 -27.72
C LEU A 13 -70.24 -3.69 -26.56
N GLU A 14 -69.72 -3.82 -25.34
CA GLU A 14 -70.54 -3.86 -24.13
C GLU A 14 -70.93 -2.45 -23.67
N THR A 15 -72.22 -2.20 -23.47
CA THR A 15 -72.74 -0.91 -22.99
C THR A 15 -72.86 -0.90 -21.47
N GLY A 16 -71.75 -0.55 -20.82
CA GLY A 16 -71.66 -0.27 -19.38
C GLY A 16 -70.69 0.87 -19.09
N ARG A 17 -70.97 1.69 -18.07
CA ARG A 17 -70.08 2.80 -17.67
C ARG A 17 -68.78 2.20 -17.10
N SER A 18 -67.77 2.09 -17.97
CA SER A 18 -66.39 1.56 -17.77
C SER A 18 -66.03 0.28 -18.53
N ALA A 19 -66.90 -0.30 -19.37
CA ALA A 19 -66.62 -1.59 -20.02
C ALA A 19 -65.48 -1.54 -21.07
N ASN A 20 -65.26 -0.38 -21.71
CA ASN A 20 -64.23 -0.21 -22.75
C ASN A 20 -62.90 0.38 -22.24
N GLN A 21 -62.64 0.34 -20.93
CA GLN A 21 -61.40 0.88 -20.33
C GLN A 21 -60.20 -0.08 -20.42
N LEU A 22 -60.38 -1.31 -20.87
CA LEU A 22 -59.30 -2.30 -20.97
C LEU A 22 -58.42 -2.16 -22.23
N THR A 23 -58.82 -1.32 -23.20
CA THR A 23 -58.09 -1.10 -24.47
C THR A 23 -57.40 0.27 -24.58
N LEU A 24 -57.51 1.13 -23.57
CA LEU A 24 -56.78 2.41 -23.52
C LEU A 24 -55.67 2.35 -22.46
N GLN A 25 -54.42 2.38 -22.92
CA GLN A 25 -53.23 2.50 -22.08
C GLN A 25 -53.35 3.71 -21.12
N ARG A 26 -53.00 3.50 -19.85
CA ARG A 26 -53.09 4.55 -18.82
C ARG A 26 -51.97 5.57 -19.02
N ALA A 27 -52.22 6.84 -18.71
CA ALA A 27 -51.21 7.91 -18.76
C ALA A 27 -49.95 7.66 -17.88
N SER A 28 -50.00 6.67 -16.98
CA SER A 28 -48.87 6.18 -16.17
C SER A 28 -47.88 5.29 -16.94
N ASP A 29 -48.23 4.80 -18.12
CA ASP A 29 -47.35 4.01 -19.00
C ASP A 29 -46.53 4.91 -19.93
N THR A 30 -46.43 6.20 -19.61
CA THR A 30 -45.65 7.12 -20.43
C THR A 30 -44.16 6.87 -20.20
N ARG A 31 -43.39 6.96 -21.29
CA ARG A 31 -41.91 6.87 -21.40
C ARG A 31 -41.10 7.58 -20.30
N TRP A 32 -41.72 8.42 -19.48
CA TRP A 32 -41.13 9.11 -18.34
C TRP A 32 -40.48 8.18 -17.33
N SER A 33 -41.00 6.98 -17.07
CA SER A 33 -40.32 6.01 -16.18
C SER A 33 -38.97 5.55 -16.74
N SER A 34 -38.91 5.28 -18.04
CA SER A 34 -37.67 4.92 -18.74
C SER A 34 -36.67 6.09 -18.83
N HIS A 35 -37.17 7.31 -19.04
CA HIS A 35 -36.35 8.52 -19.00
C HIS A 35 -35.83 8.81 -17.59
N LEU A 36 -36.64 8.64 -16.56
CA LEU A 36 -36.26 8.83 -15.16
C LEU A 36 -35.23 7.77 -14.75
N ASN A 37 -35.42 6.51 -15.14
CA ASN A 37 -34.42 5.44 -14.93
C ASN A 37 -33.10 5.75 -15.65
N SER A 38 -33.16 6.28 -16.87
CA SER A 38 -31.96 6.70 -17.62
C SER A 38 -31.24 7.87 -16.94
N ILE A 39 -31.98 8.88 -16.48
CA ILE A 39 -31.45 10.03 -15.73
C ILE A 39 -30.85 9.56 -14.39
N THR A 40 -31.52 8.69 -13.64
CA THR A 40 -31.00 8.12 -12.39
C THR A 40 -29.75 7.29 -12.64
N SER A 41 -29.69 6.52 -13.72
CA SER A 41 -28.49 5.76 -14.10
C SER A 41 -27.34 6.70 -14.46
N LEU A 42 -27.59 7.79 -15.19
CA LEU A 42 -26.60 8.82 -15.49
C LEU A 42 -26.10 9.49 -14.21
N MET A 43 -27.00 9.94 -13.33
CA MET A 43 -26.63 10.54 -12.04
C MET A 43 -25.77 9.59 -11.18
N ARG A 44 -26.10 8.29 -11.16
CA ARG A 44 -25.31 7.28 -10.46
C ARG A 44 -23.93 7.10 -11.08
N MET A 45 -23.81 7.12 -12.41
CA MET A 45 -22.52 7.08 -13.09
C MET A 45 -21.68 8.32 -12.78
N PHE A 46 -22.25 9.53 -12.86
CA PHE A 46 -21.55 10.76 -12.52
C PHE A 46 -21.08 10.77 -11.06
N HIS A 47 -21.97 10.42 -10.11
CA HIS A 47 -21.60 10.33 -8.69
C HIS A 47 -20.54 9.26 -8.43
N ALA A 48 -20.58 8.12 -9.15
CA ALA A 48 -19.52 7.13 -9.06
C ALA A 48 -18.20 7.70 -9.59
N THR A 49 -18.20 8.41 -10.71
CA THR A 49 -17.01 9.08 -11.26
C THR A 49 -16.45 10.09 -10.27
N ASP A 50 -17.28 10.92 -9.64
CA ASP A 50 -16.85 11.91 -8.65
C ASP A 50 -16.16 11.27 -7.43
N ILE A 51 -16.68 10.14 -6.94
CA ILE A 51 -16.04 9.37 -5.86
C ILE A 51 -14.68 8.82 -6.32
N HIS A 52 -14.58 8.28 -7.54
CA HIS A 52 -13.32 7.74 -8.05
C HIS A 52 -12.27 8.84 -8.23
N VAL A 53 -12.66 9.99 -8.79
CA VAL A 53 -11.76 11.14 -8.95
C VAL A 53 -11.28 11.63 -7.58
N ALA A 54 -12.17 11.80 -6.61
CA ALA A 54 -11.79 12.18 -5.24
C ALA A 54 -10.85 11.15 -4.58
N ALA A 55 -11.08 9.85 -4.82
CA ALA A 55 -10.20 8.80 -4.31
C ALA A 55 -8.81 8.83 -4.98
N ILE A 56 -8.75 9.04 -6.29
CA ILE A 56 -7.49 9.18 -7.04
C ILE A 56 -6.73 10.43 -6.56
N ASP A 57 -7.41 11.57 -6.41
CA ASP A 57 -6.79 12.81 -5.93
C ASP A 57 -6.23 12.62 -4.51
N SER A 58 -6.97 11.94 -3.62
CA SER A 58 -6.49 11.63 -2.27
C SER A 58 -5.25 10.72 -2.30
N GLN A 59 -5.24 9.69 -3.16
CA GLN A 59 -4.08 8.81 -3.32
C GLN A 59 -2.88 9.55 -3.90
N LEU A 60 -3.10 10.42 -4.88
CA LEU A 60 -2.07 11.22 -5.53
C LEU A 60 -1.47 12.24 -4.56
N GLN A 61 -2.30 12.88 -3.74
CA GLN A 61 -1.85 13.77 -2.67
C GLN A 61 -1.04 13.02 -1.62
N GLU A 62 -1.45 11.81 -1.25
CA GLU A 62 -0.72 10.97 -0.30
C GLU A 62 0.60 10.46 -0.88
N LEU A 63 0.65 10.08 -2.16
CA LEU A 63 1.89 9.72 -2.83
C LEU A 63 2.85 10.91 -2.90
N ASN A 64 2.37 12.09 -3.30
CA ASN A 64 3.20 13.29 -3.41
C ASN A 64 3.68 13.80 -2.05
N SER A 65 2.92 13.58 -0.97
CA SER A 65 3.38 13.93 0.38
C SER A 65 4.39 12.93 0.95
N ARG A 66 4.30 11.65 0.56
CA ARG A 66 5.23 10.59 0.98
C ARG A 66 6.54 10.58 0.19
N PHE A 67 6.47 10.87 -1.12
CA PHE A 67 7.60 10.91 -2.03
C PHE A 67 7.83 12.35 -2.49
N ASP A 68 8.28 13.20 -1.55
CA ASP A 68 8.73 14.54 -1.89
C ASP A 68 9.97 14.51 -2.78
N GLU A 69 10.38 15.68 -3.31
CA GLU A 69 11.52 15.78 -4.22
C GLU A 69 12.80 15.18 -3.61
N ASN A 70 13.00 15.34 -2.30
CA ASN A 70 14.15 14.79 -1.57
C ASN A 70 14.13 13.26 -1.52
N MET A 71 12.98 12.65 -1.22
CA MET A 71 12.82 11.19 -1.21
C MET A 71 13.02 10.59 -2.60
N VAL A 72 12.54 11.27 -3.64
CA VAL A 72 12.77 10.85 -5.04
C VAL A 72 14.25 10.93 -5.39
N GLU A 73 14.93 12.03 -5.03
CA GLU A 73 16.38 12.18 -5.25
C GLU A 73 17.18 11.09 -4.50
N LEU A 74 16.83 10.81 -3.25
CA LEU A 74 17.42 9.72 -2.48
C LEU A 74 17.28 8.37 -3.21
N LEU A 75 16.09 8.04 -3.72
CA LEU A 75 15.85 6.79 -4.45
C LEU A 75 16.67 6.73 -5.75
N ILE A 76 16.76 7.84 -6.46
CA ILE A 76 17.57 7.95 -7.68
C ILE A 76 19.05 7.71 -7.35
N LEU A 77 19.58 8.32 -6.29
CA LEU A 77 20.97 8.14 -5.88
C LEU A 77 21.21 6.71 -5.34
N SER A 78 20.26 6.15 -4.59
CA SER A 78 20.32 4.78 -4.07
C SER A 78 20.35 3.72 -5.18
N SER A 79 19.78 4.01 -6.35
CA SER A 79 19.85 3.13 -7.52
C SER A 79 21.29 2.88 -8.02
N ALA A 80 22.24 3.73 -7.64
CA ALA A 80 23.66 3.52 -7.94
C ALA A 80 24.26 2.32 -7.19
N LEU A 81 23.59 1.81 -6.15
CA LEU A 81 24.01 0.60 -5.43
C LEU A 81 23.35 -0.68 -5.98
N ASP A 82 22.42 -0.56 -6.93
CA ASP A 82 21.65 -1.69 -7.45
C ASP A 82 22.58 -2.74 -8.11
N PRO A 83 22.61 -3.99 -7.62
CA PRO A 83 23.42 -5.06 -8.22
C PRO A 83 22.91 -5.53 -9.59
N LYS A 84 21.69 -5.14 -9.98
CA LYS A 84 21.07 -5.58 -11.23
C LYS A 84 21.91 -5.25 -12.46
N ASP A 85 21.78 -6.09 -13.49
CA ASP A 85 22.49 -5.97 -14.76
C ASP A 85 24.02 -5.85 -14.58
N SER A 86 24.57 -6.60 -13.62
CA SER A 86 25.99 -6.52 -13.24
C SER A 86 26.40 -5.11 -12.81
N PHE A 87 25.62 -4.49 -11.93
CA PHE A 87 25.87 -3.17 -11.36
C PHE A 87 26.04 -2.06 -12.41
N LYS A 88 25.29 -2.12 -13.51
CA LYS A 88 25.39 -1.16 -14.62
C LYS A 88 25.18 0.31 -14.19
N SER A 89 24.35 0.53 -13.18
CA SER A 89 24.03 1.86 -12.66
C SER A 89 25.07 2.40 -11.67
N PHE A 90 26.11 1.61 -11.36
CA PHE A 90 27.08 1.96 -10.34
C PHE A 90 27.87 3.22 -10.68
N SER A 91 27.92 4.14 -9.72
CA SER A 91 28.64 5.40 -9.84
C SER A 91 29.13 5.84 -8.48
N VAL A 92 30.45 5.94 -8.32
CA VAL A 92 31.08 6.41 -7.09
C VAL A 92 30.59 7.82 -6.73
N ASP A 93 30.53 8.73 -7.71
CA ASP A 93 30.12 10.12 -7.47
C ASP A 93 28.68 10.19 -6.92
N LYS A 94 27.74 9.46 -7.51
CA LYS A 94 26.35 9.42 -7.03
C LYS A 94 26.24 8.84 -5.61
N ILE A 95 27.02 7.82 -5.30
CA ILE A 95 27.05 7.19 -3.97
C ILE A 95 27.66 8.14 -2.94
N CYS A 96 28.69 8.89 -3.31
CA CYS A 96 29.26 9.93 -2.43
C CYS A 96 28.26 11.08 -2.22
N SER A 97 27.55 11.51 -3.27
CA SER A 97 26.48 12.51 -3.14
C SER A 97 25.37 12.01 -2.20
N LEU A 98 24.95 10.75 -2.33
CA LEU A 98 23.96 10.12 -1.44
C LEU A 98 24.35 10.27 0.03
N VAL A 99 25.58 9.91 0.36
CA VAL A 99 26.09 9.99 1.75
C VAL A 99 26.16 11.44 2.23
N SER A 100 26.72 12.34 1.41
CA SER A 100 26.90 13.74 1.81
C SER A 100 25.57 14.50 2.00
N ILE A 101 24.54 14.15 1.24
CA ILE A 101 23.25 14.86 1.25
C ILE A 101 22.30 14.23 2.28
N PHE A 102 22.21 12.90 2.34
CA PHE A 102 21.15 12.21 3.09
C PHE A 102 21.61 11.51 4.37
N TYR A 103 22.92 11.25 4.52
CA TYR A 103 23.49 10.58 5.68
C TYR A 103 24.66 11.34 6.33
N PRO A 104 24.57 12.67 6.53
CA PRO A 104 25.69 13.46 7.07
C PRO A 104 26.04 13.08 8.52
N GLU A 105 25.05 12.66 9.31
CA GLU A 105 25.25 12.27 10.72
C GLU A 105 25.74 10.83 10.88
N ASP A 106 25.45 9.97 9.89
CA ASP A 106 25.88 8.58 9.93
C ASP A 106 27.33 8.40 9.50
N PHE A 107 27.94 9.38 8.82
CA PHE A 107 29.31 9.29 8.31
C PHE A 107 30.17 10.48 8.75
N THR A 108 31.27 10.19 9.42
CA THR A 108 32.29 11.20 9.77
C THR A 108 32.97 11.76 8.53
N GLU A 109 33.54 12.97 8.61
CA GLU A 109 34.29 13.59 7.50
C GLU A 109 35.41 12.67 6.96
N GLN A 110 36.10 11.95 7.85
CA GLN A 110 37.14 10.99 7.46
C GLN A 110 36.57 9.79 6.69
N GLU A 111 35.42 9.26 7.11
CA GLU A 111 34.74 8.18 6.41
C GLU A 111 34.25 8.62 5.03
N GLN A 112 33.74 9.85 4.90
CA GLN A 112 33.32 10.41 3.61
C GLN A 112 34.50 10.57 2.63
N ILE A 113 35.68 10.97 3.12
CA ILE A 113 36.89 11.04 2.28
C ILE A 113 37.37 9.64 1.88
N ARG A 114 37.24 8.65 2.78
CA ARG A 114 37.71 7.28 2.53
C ARG A 114 36.76 6.48 1.63
N LEU A 115 35.46 6.72 1.71
CA LEU A 115 34.42 5.98 0.99
C LEU A 115 34.67 5.87 -0.53
N PRO A 116 35.04 6.93 -1.27
CA PRO A 116 35.34 6.82 -2.70
C PRO A 116 36.41 5.77 -3.03
N TYR A 117 37.48 5.71 -2.23
CA TYR A 117 38.57 4.74 -2.42
C TYR A 117 38.11 3.32 -2.10
N GLU A 118 37.32 3.16 -1.04
CA GLU A 118 36.74 1.87 -0.66
C GLU A 118 35.79 1.33 -1.74
N LEU A 119 34.95 2.21 -2.32
CA LEU A 119 34.04 1.89 -3.42
C LEU A 119 34.77 1.46 -4.70
N GLN A 120 35.90 2.10 -5.03
CA GLN A 120 36.71 1.72 -6.19
C GLN A 120 37.27 0.30 -6.04
N HIS A 121 37.76 -0.05 -4.85
CA HIS A 121 38.25 -1.40 -4.57
C HIS A 121 37.11 -2.42 -4.52
N TYR A 122 35.98 -2.04 -3.94
CA TYR A 122 34.78 -2.87 -3.84
C TYR A 122 34.29 -3.35 -5.21
N VAL A 123 34.20 -2.44 -6.19
CA VAL A 123 33.75 -2.78 -7.56
C VAL A 123 34.64 -3.84 -8.17
N VAL A 124 35.97 -3.64 -8.12
CA VAL A 124 36.90 -4.56 -8.77
C VAL A 124 36.82 -5.95 -8.15
N ASP A 125 36.76 -6.02 -6.83
CA ASP A 125 36.76 -7.28 -6.07
C ASP A 125 35.42 -8.03 -6.20
N ILE A 126 34.29 -7.33 -6.12
CA ILE A 126 32.96 -7.95 -6.18
C ILE A 126 32.58 -8.37 -7.59
N PHE A 127 32.89 -7.56 -8.62
CA PHE A 127 32.53 -7.87 -10.00
C PHE A 127 33.30 -9.07 -10.57
N GLN A 128 34.49 -9.33 -10.03
CA GLN A 128 35.33 -10.46 -10.45
C GLN A 128 35.02 -11.75 -9.67
N HIS A 129 34.22 -11.67 -8.61
CA HIS A 129 34.00 -12.80 -7.72
C HIS A 129 32.81 -13.64 -8.19
N SER A 130 33.05 -14.93 -8.41
CA SER A 130 32.08 -15.92 -8.90
C SER A 130 30.77 -16.01 -8.09
N ASN A 131 30.78 -15.62 -6.81
CA ASN A 131 29.62 -15.66 -5.92
C ASN A 131 28.63 -14.50 -6.13
N PHE A 132 28.98 -13.49 -6.94
CA PHE A 132 28.18 -12.28 -7.13
C PHE A 132 27.57 -12.15 -8.54
N GLY A 133 27.83 -13.10 -9.45
CA GLY A 133 27.39 -13.03 -10.85
C GLY A 133 25.88 -13.16 -11.09
N SER A 134 25.09 -13.51 -10.06
CA SER A 134 23.63 -13.74 -10.19
C SER A 134 22.80 -12.99 -9.14
N ILE A 135 23.32 -11.91 -8.57
CA ILE A 135 22.61 -11.16 -7.52
C ILE A 135 21.64 -10.18 -8.18
N PHE A 136 20.38 -10.19 -7.76
CA PHE A 136 19.35 -9.33 -8.33
C PHE A 136 18.81 -8.28 -7.34
N THR A 137 19.12 -8.42 -6.05
CA THR A 137 18.61 -7.51 -5.01
C THR A 137 19.69 -7.06 -4.02
N LEU A 138 19.52 -5.87 -3.45
CA LEU A 138 20.38 -5.35 -2.38
C LEU A 138 20.39 -6.24 -1.13
N SER A 139 19.27 -6.91 -0.83
CA SER A 139 19.18 -7.85 0.30
C SER A 139 20.08 -9.07 0.09
N GLU A 140 20.03 -9.68 -1.10
CA GLU A 140 20.93 -10.79 -1.46
C GLU A 140 22.39 -10.33 -1.47
N LEU A 141 22.67 -9.11 -1.95
CA LEU A 141 24.00 -8.52 -1.90
C LEU A 141 24.51 -8.43 -0.46
N CYS A 142 23.72 -7.86 0.44
CA CYS A 142 24.06 -7.74 1.86
C CYS A 142 24.34 -9.11 2.50
N GLN A 143 23.48 -10.10 2.22
CA GLN A 143 23.69 -11.47 2.71
C GLN A 143 25.01 -12.07 2.20
N ARG A 144 25.29 -11.94 0.91
CA ARG A 144 26.52 -12.46 0.29
C ARG A 144 27.78 -11.77 0.79
N LEU A 145 27.72 -10.46 1.08
CA LEU A 145 28.84 -9.72 1.69
C LEU A 145 29.18 -10.26 3.08
N VAL A 146 28.18 -10.64 3.87
CA VAL A 146 28.38 -11.25 5.19
C VAL A 146 28.97 -12.65 5.06
N GLU A 147 28.40 -13.50 4.20
CA GLU A 147 28.86 -14.87 3.97
C GLU A 147 30.32 -14.94 3.50
N THR A 148 30.71 -14.03 2.61
CA THR A 148 32.07 -13.94 2.04
C THR A 148 33.06 -13.18 2.92
N ARG A 149 32.63 -12.71 4.11
CA ARG A 149 33.38 -11.82 5.02
C ARG A 149 33.84 -10.51 4.39
N LYS A 150 33.30 -10.15 3.21
CA LYS A 150 33.57 -8.89 2.52
C LYS A 150 32.99 -7.69 3.27
N ALA A 151 31.97 -7.90 4.11
CA ALA A 151 31.46 -6.89 5.04
C ALA A 151 32.52 -6.36 6.02
N VAL A 152 33.53 -7.17 6.38
CA VAL A 152 34.63 -6.74 7.26
C VAL A 152 35.71 -5.98 6.48
N ILE A 153 35.87 -6.30 5.19
CA ILE A 153 36.86 -5.69 4.29
C ILE A 153 36.38 -4.31 3.83
N TYR A 154 35.07 -4.18 3.57
CA TYR A 154 34.42 -2.97 3.10
C TYR A 154 33.35 -2.48 4.09
N PRO A 155 33.73 -2.08 5.32
CA PRO A 155 32.79 -1.71 6.37
C PRO A 155 31.94 -0.49 6.01
N LEU A 156 32.46 0.47 5.23
CA LEU A 156 31.72 1.68 4.86
C LEU A 156 30.65 1.36 3.82
N VAL A 157 30.96 0.47 2.88
CA VAL A 157 30.02 0.02 1.84
C VAL A 157 28.92 -0.85 2.48
N ASP A 158 29.28 -1.77 3.37
CA ASP A 158 28.31 -2.59 4.12
C ASP A 158 27.37 -1.73 4.97
N LYS A 159 27.92 -0.76 5.70
CA LYS A 159 27.14 0.23 6.47
C LYS A 159 26.15 0.99 5.58
N LEU A 160 26.61 1.49 4.43
CA LEU A 160 25.76 2.23 3.50
C LEU A 160 24.62 1.36 2.93
N ILE A 161 24.93 0.13 2.50
CA ILE A 161 23.91 -0.80 1.99
C ILE A 161 22.87 -1.09 3.08
N ARG A 162 23.29 -1.28 4.33
CA ARG A 162 22.36 -1.45 5.46
C ARG A 162 21.49 -0.23 5.68
N LEU A 163 22.06 0.98 5.66
CA LEU A 163 21.30 2.23 5.81
C LEU A 163 20.20 2.34 4.74
N VAL A 164 20.56 2.10 3.47
CA VAL A 164 19.61 2.11 2.35
C VAL A 164 18.54 1.02 2.49
N LEU A 165 18.90 -0.18 2.95
CA LEU A 165 17.93 -1.26 3.21
C LEU A 165 17.01 -0.98 4.40
N THR A 166 17.49 -0.25 5.40
CA THR A 166 16.70 0.16 6.57
C THR A 166 15.89 1.43 6.34
N PHE A 167 16.01 2.03 5.15
CA PHE A 167 15.33 3.29 4.86
C PHE A 167 13.80 3.12 4.97
N PRO A 168 13.08 4.07 5.59
CA PRO A 168 11.66 3.95 5.90
C PRO A 168 10.73 4.05 4.68
N VAL A 169 11.17 3.69 3.47
CA VAL A 169 10.26 3.44 2.33
C VAL A 169 9.21 2.37 2.69
N SER A 170 9.42 1.61 3.76
CA SER A 170 8.45 0.72 4.41
C SER A 170 7.51 1.40 5.43
N THR A 171 7.22 2.70 5.33
CA THR A 171 6.23 3.35 6.22
C THR A 171 4.85 2.70 6.14
N ALA A 172 4.54 1.91 5.10
CA ALA A 172 3.28 1.18 5.02
C ALA A 172 2.97 0.39 6.31
N THR A 173 3.95 -0.24 6.96
CA THR A 173 3.71 -0.98 8.20
C THR A 173 3.53 -0.03 9.40
N ALA A 174 4.39 0.98 9.53
CA ALA A 174 4.30 1.95 10.62
C ALA A 174 3.02 2.80 10.54
N GLU A 175 2.67 3.33 9.37
CA GLU A 175 1.44 4.09 9.13
C GLU A 175 0.20 3.23 9.21
N ARG A 176 0.22 1.95 8.79
CA ARG A 176 -0.88 1.02 9.09
C ARG A 176 -1.05 0.85 10.59
N ALA A 177 0.04 0.76 11.36
CA ALA A 177 -0.03 0.70 12.81
C ALA A 177 -0.59 2.00 13.42
N PHE A 178 -0.14 3.17 12.95
CA PHE A 178 -0.65 4.46 13.40
C PHE A 178 -2.12 4.69 12.99
N SER A 179 -2.52 4.27 11.79
CA SER A 179 -3.90 4.32 11.31
C SER A 179 -4.79 3.38 12.13
N THR A 180 -4.32 2.15 12.39
CA THR A 180 -5.01 1.18 13.24
C THR A 180 -5.14 1.72 14.67
N MET A 181 -4.10 2.32 15.22
CA MET A 181 -4.13 3.00 16.51
C MET A 181 -5.18 4.10 16.54
N ASN A 182 -5.23 4.93 15.49
CA ASN A 182 -6.19 6.02 15.39
C ASN A 182 -7.62 5.48 15.29
N ILE A 183 -7.85 4.38 14.57
CA ILE A 183 -9.15 3.69 14.50
C ILE A 183 -9.52 3.12 15.87
N ILE A 184 -8.62 2.41 16.55
CA ILE A 184 -8.87 1.85 17.89
C ILE A 184 -9.24 2.96 18.87
N LYS A 185 -8.44 4.04 18.94
CA LYS A 185 -8.68 5.18 19.84
C LYS A 185 -9.96 5.93 19.50
N ASN A 186 -10.21 6.24 18.23
CA ASN A 186 -11.34 7.09 17.83
C ASN A 186 -12.66 6.33 17.72
N LYS A 187 -12.66 5.07 17.29
CA LYS A 187 -13.87 4.24 17.14
C LYS A 187 -14.37 3.70 18.47
N ILE A 188 -13.47 3.39 19.41
CA ILE A 188 -13.84 2.90 20.75
C ILE A 188 -14.05 4.08 21.73
N ARG A 189 -13.58 5.31 21.40
CA ARG A 189 -13.65 6.51 22.27
C ARG A 189 -13.19 6.22 23.72
N SER A 190 -12.22 5.35 23.88
CA SER A 190 -11.76 4.91 25.21
C SER A 190 -10.51 5.68 25.65
N LYS A 191 -10.45 6.02 26.94
CA LYS A 191 -9.17 6.17 27.64
C LYS A 191 -8.61 4.76 27.83
N ILE A 192 -8.03 4.20 26.77
CA ILE A 192 -7.28 2.95 26.86
C ILE A 192 -5.94 3.27 27.53
N ASP A 193 -5.50 2.38 28.43
CA ASP A 193 -4.20 2.50 29.08
C ASP A 193 -3.07 2.29 28.06
N ASP A 194 -1.98 3.07 28.17
CA ASP A 194 -0.90 3.09 27.19
C ASP A 194 -0.20 1.72 27.07
N ASP A 195 -0.09 0.96 28.17
CA ASP A 195 0.54 -0.37 28.16
C ASP A 195 -0.31 -1.38 27.40
N TYR A 196 -1.64 -1.30 27.56
CA TYR A 196 -2.57 -2.17 26.84
C TYR A 196 -2.60 -1.83 25.34
N LEU A 197 -2.56 -0.55 24.99
CA LEU A 197 -2.48 -0.11 23.60
C LEU A 197 -1.21 -0.62 22.93
N ARG A 198 -0.07 -0.43 23.60
CA ARG A 198 1.23 -0.87 23.10
C ARG A 198 1.22 -2.36 22.84
N SER A 199 0.75 -3.15 23.80
CA SER A 199 0.64 -4.61 23.67
C SER A 199 -0.26 -5.02 22.51
N SER A 200 -1.41 -4.35 22.34
CA SER A 200 -2.35 -4.61 21.24
C SER A 200 -1.77 -4.24 19.87
N LEU A 201 -1.03 -3.13 19.77
CA LEU A 201 -0.38 -2.72 18.53
C LEU A 201 0.72 -3.69 18.12
N VAL A 202 1.52 -4.18 19.07
CA VAL A 202 2.55 -5.20 18.81
C VAL A 202 1.93 -6.47 18.24
N LEU A 203 0.83 -6.97 18.83
CA LEU A 203 0.12 -8.14 18.31
C LEU A 203 -0.41 -7.94 16.88
N TYR A 204 -0.84 -6.73 16.55
CA TYR A 204 -1.37 -6.41 15.23
C TYR A 204 -0.27 -6.25 14.16
N ILE A 205 0.83 -5.57 14.50
CA ILE A 205 1.98 -5.40 13.61
C ILE A 205 2.62 -6.75 13.30
N GLU A 206 2.85 -7.55 14.35
CA GLU A 206 3.51 -8.85 14.25
C GLU A 206 2.52 -9.99 14.03
N ARG A 207 1.35 -9.72 13.42
CA ARG A 207 0.28 -10.71 13.29
C ARG A 207 0.74 -11.99 12.58
N GLU A 208 1.61 -11.88 11.59
CA GLU A 208 2.18 -13.02 10.86
C GLU A 208 3.04 -13.94 11.75
N ILE A 209 3.63 -13.39 12.81
CA ILE A 209 4.37 -14.15 13.82
C ILE A 209 3.39 -14.71 14.85
N VAL A 210 2.42 -13.91 15.32
CA VAL A 210 1.39 -14.30 16.28
C VAL A 210 0.53 -15.45 15.77
N GLU A 211 0.19 -15.47 14.47
CA GLU A 211 -0.57 -16.55 13.83
C GLU A 211 0.16 -17.91 13.89
N LYS A 212 1.48 -17.91 14.09
CA LYS A 212 2.29 -19.13 14.26
C LYS A 212 2.34 -19.61 15.71
N ILE A 213 1.90 -18.80 16.67
CA ILE A 213 1.87 -19.14 18.09
C ILE A 213 0.54 -19.81 18.40
N THR A 214 0.58 -21.06 18.88
CA THR A 214 -0.63 -21.78 19.28
C THR A 214 -1.11 -21.34 20.66
N THR A 215 -2.43 -21.37 20.87
CA THR A 215 -3.03 -21.05 22.17
C THR A 215 -2.52 -21.97 23.27
N ASP A 216 -2.25 -23.24 22.94
CA ASP A 216 -1.69 -24.21 23.89
C ASP A 216 -0.28 -23.82 24.34
N ALA A 217 0.57 -23.30 23.44
CA ALA A 217 1.90 -22.81 23.79
C ALA A 217 1.84 -21.58 24.71
N ILE A 218 0.87 -20.69 24.51
CA ILE A 218 0.64 -19.53 25.39
C ILE A 218 0.19 -19.99 26.78
N ILE A 219 -0.72 -20.97 26.84
CA ILE A 219 -1.23 -21.52 28.10
C ILE A 219 -0.10 -22.21 28.87
N ASP A 220 0.74 -22.99 28.19
CA ASP A 220 1.88 -23.68 28.79
C ASP A 220 2.90 -22.67 29.33
N ASP A 221 3.30 -21.68 28.52
CA ASP A 221 4.21 -20.60 28.95
C ASP A 221 3.64 -19.83 30.16
N PHE A 222 2.36 -19.47 30.13
CA PHE A 222 1.70 -18.83 31.27
C PHE A 222 1.69 -19.71 32.53
N CYS A 223 1.56 -21.03 32.36
CA CYS A 223 1.63 -22.01 33.43
C CYS A 223 3.05 -22.25 33.95
N THR A 224 4.10 -21.94 33.18
CA THR A 224 5.50 -21.98 33.63
C THR A 224 5.93 -20.73 34.41
N ILE A 225 5.24 -19.58 34.24
CA ILE A 225 5.47 -18.32 34.99
C ILE A 225 4.90 -18.41 36.43
N LYS A 226 4.92 -19.61 37.03
CA LYS A 226 4.47 -19.89 38.39
C LYS A 226 5.28 -19.09 39.41
N GLU A 227 4.76 -17.91 39.76
CA GLU A 227 4.81 -17.34 41.11
C GLU A 227 3.90 -16.09 41.19
N ARG A 228 2.57 -16.26 41.16
CA ARG A 228 1.66 -15.24 41.71
C ARG A 228 0.54 -15.87 42.52
N ARG A 229 0.45 -15.44 43.78
CA ARG A 229 -0.71 -15.68 44.66
C ARG A 229 -1.92 -14.95 44.08
N VAL A 230 -3.01 -15.68 43.93
CA VAL A 230 -4.36 -15.15 43.69
C VAL A 230 -4.80 -14.31 44.89
#